data_AF-A0A9D9MBH5-F1
#
_entry.id   AF-A0A9D9MBH5-F1
#
_cell.length_a   1.000
_cell.length_b   1.000
_cell.length_c   1.000
_cell.angle_alpha   90.00
_cell.angle_beta   90.00
_cell.angle_gamma   90.00
#
_symmetry.space_group_name_H-M   'P 1'
#
loop_
_entity.id
_entity.type
_entity.pdbx_description
1 polymer ?
#
loop_
_entity_poly.entity_id
_entity_poly.type
_entity_poly.pdbx_seq_one_letter_code
_entity_poly.pdbx_strand_id
1 'polypeptide(L)'
;MKMTVLWLLLCLAIPLQAGVSGDLRKAGKLYKQEKYGEALSKFEKALSQDPTNEQAVFGAGAAAYYLKEYDQAAQAFDQVATSSGNQSQDAWFNLGNTYYRAGQKEKAIEAYKQAILANPQDKEAIHNLQLVLQDQQGKNKNNQNNQNQDQDSQNQDSQDNNDSKGQAPQQQPQQQPQQEPQPQPDQGEMDKQAAQRLMQLARDNEYKHPTQPGTPPEDNTVEKDW
;
A
#
# COMPACT_ATOMS: atom_id res chain seq x y z
N MET A 1 61.53 50.65 -9.96
CA MET A 1 61.42 49.18 -9.81
C MET A 1 61.53 48.81 -8.33
N LYS A 2 60.48 48.20 -7.77
CA LYS A 2 60.49 47.13 -6.76
C LYS A 2 59.04 46.85 -6.39
N MET A 3 58.46 45.87 -7.08
CA MET A 3 57.15 45.32 -6.75
C MET A 3 57.27 44.46 -5.50
N THR A 4 56.56 44.83 -4.44
CA THR A 4 56.29 43.94 -3.30
C THR A 4 54.86 43.43 -3.46
N VAL A 5 54.73 42.27 -4.10
CA VAL A 5 53.46 41.54 -4.20
C VAL A 5 53.23 40.82 -2.88
N LEU A 6 52.24 41.31 -2.15
CA LEU A 6 51.69 40.71 -0.94
C LEU A 6 50.86 39.47 -1.34
N TRP A 7 51.43 38.27 -1.21
CA TRP A 7 50.68 37.03 -1.40
C TRP A 7 49.89 36.70 -0.11
N LEU A 8 48.67 37.23 -0.02
CA LEU A 8 47.66 36.76 0.91
C LEU A 8 47.13 35.42 0.39
N LEU A 9 47.66 34.31 0.92
CA LEU A 9 47.06 32.98 0.76
C LEU A 9 45.76 32.93 1.57
N LEU A 10 44.66 33.32 0.93
CA LEU A 10 43.31 33.08 1.44
C LEU A 10 42.99 31.60 1.24
N CYS A 11 43.29 30.77 2.25
CA CYS A 11 42.80 29.40 2.30
C CYS A 11 41.26 29.42 2.44
N LEU A 12 40.56 29.40 1.31
CA LEU A 12 39.15 29.03 1.26
C LEU A 12 39.07 27.57 1.71
N ALA A 13 38.75 27.36 2.99
CA ALA A 13 38.36 26.05 3.48
C ALA A 13 37.08 25.67 2.73
N ILE A 14 37.20 24.84 1.70
CA ILE A 14 36.05 24.18 1.09
C ILE A 14 35.51 23.28 2.19
N PRO A 15 34.31 23.55 2.74
CA PRO A 15 33.75 22.65 3.74
C PRO A 15 33.63 21.28 3.09
N LEU A 16 34.20 20.26 3.74
CA LEU A 16 34.12 18.88 3.30
C LEU A 16 32.64 18.46 3.37
N GLN A 17 31.91 18.72 2.31
CA GLN A 17 30.52 18.33 2.21
C GLN A 17 30.51 16.81 2.15
N ALA A 18 29.85 16.19 3.12
CA ALA A 18 29.62 14.75 3.07
C ALA A 18 28.94 14.45 1.73
N GLY A 19 29.57 13.62 0.90
CA GLY A 19 28.97 13.15 -0.34
C GLY A 19 27.76 12.27 -0.06
N VAL A 20 27.04 11.88 -1.12
CA VAL A 20 25.83 11.05 -1.09
C VAL A 20 25.87 9.94 -0.02
N SER A 21 26.91 9.09 -0.01
CA SER A 21 27.03 7.99 0.96
C SER A 21 27.12 8.45 2.43
N GLY A 22 27.74 9.62 2.67
CA GLY A 22 27.84 10.21 4.00
C GLY A 22 26.51 10.78 4.49
N ASP A 23 25.75 11.41 3.59
CA ASP A 23 24.40 11.89 3.87
C ASP A 23 23.44 10.72 4.11
N LEU A 24 23.46 9.68 3.28
CA LEU A 24 22.66 8.44 3.45
C LEU A 24 22.92 7.76 4.80
N ARG A 25 24.19 7.54 5.16
CA ARG A 25 24.54 6.94 6.46
C ARG A 25 24.01 7.77 7.64
N LYS A 26 24.06 9.10 7.52
CA LYS A 26 23.54 9.99 8.57
C LYS A 26 22.02 9.98 8.61
N ALA A 27 21.35 10.03 7.45
CA ALA A 27 19.91 9.94 7.30
C ALA A 27 19.39 8.68 8.01
N GLY A 28 20.04 7.57 7.73
CA GLY A 28 19.73 6.30 8.35
C GLY A 28 19.85 6.21 9.85
N LYS A 29 20.94 6.76 10.38
CA LYS A 29 21.12 6.84 11.83
C LYS A 29 20.02 7.67 12.48
N LEU A 30 19.62 8.77 11.86
CA LEU A 30 18.55 9.64 12.36
C LEU A 30 17.19 8.93 12.26
N TYR A 31 16.95 8.21 11.17
CA TYR A 31 15.74 7.42 10.98
C TYR A 31 15.59 6.35 12.07
N LYS A 32 16.65 5.59 12.37
CA LYS A 32 16.68 4.61 13.48
C LYS A 32 16.54 5.22 14.88
N GLN A 33 16.70 6.54 14.98
CA GLN A 33 16.46 7.32 16.21
C GLN A 33 15.08 7.98 16.20
N GLU A 34 14.21 7.63 15.26
CA GLU A 34 12.86 8.18 15.06
C GLU A 34 12.84 9.71 14.81
N LYS A 35 14.00 10.26 14.43
CA LYS A 35 14.15 11.68 14.06
C LYS A 35 13.82 11.87 12.60
N TYR A 36 12.59 11.53 12.22
CA TYR A 36 12.17 11.42 10.82
C TYR A 36 12.32 12.72 10.03
N GLY A 37 12.04 13.88 10.62
CA GLY A 37 12.25 15.17 9.94
C GLY A 37 13.73 15.47 9.66
N GLU A 38 14.63 15.14 10.60
CA GLU A 38 16.07 15.29 10.38
C GLU A 38 16.59 14.25 9.36
N ALA A 39 16.03 13.04 9.37
CA ALA A 39 16.36 11.98 8.42
C ALA A 39 15.95 12.37 7.00
N LEU A 40 14.71 12.84 6.82
CA LEU A 40 14.18 13.33 5.55
C LEU A 40 15.07 14.42 4.95
N SER A 41 15.46 15.41 5.76
CA SER A 41 16.38 16.47 5.31
C SER A 41 17.74 15.93 4.82
N LYS A 42 18.23 14.81 5.38
CA LYS A 42 19.47 14.17 4.91
C LYS A 42 19.25 13.34 3.64
N PHE A 43 18.12 12.65 3.51
CA PHE A 43 17.76 11.97 2.27
C PHE A 43 17.58 12.98 1.12
N GLU A 44 16.88 14.10 1.35
CA GLU A 44 16.73 15.18 0.35
C GLU A 44 18.08 15.79 -0.05
N LYS A 45 19.00 15.95 0.91
CA LYS A 45 20.37 16.40 0.60
C LYS A 45 21.14 15.39 -0.25
N ALA A 46 20.96 14.09 -0.03
CA ALA A 46 21.51 13.06 -0.90
C ALA A 46 20.87 13.12 -2.30
N LEU A 47 19.55 13.29 -2.39
CA LEU A 47 18.81 13.42 -3.65
C LEU A 47 19.18 14.68 -4.43
N SER A 48 19.56 15.78 -3.77
CA SER A 48 20.06 16.98 -4.46
C SER A 48 21.39 16.75 -5.21
N GLN A 49 22.14 15.71 -4.82
CA GLN A 49 23.42 15.32 -5.43
C GLN A 49 23.23 14.17 -6.43
N ASP A 50 22.35 13.22 -6.11
CA ASP A 50 21.98 12.09 -6.96
C ASP A 50 20.45 11.87 -6.90
N PRO A 51 19.67 12.53 -7.80
CA PRO A 51 18.20 12.48 -7.78
C PRO A 51 17.60 11.09 -8.04
N THR A 52 18.41 10.16 -8.57
CA THR A 52 17.99 8.82 -8.94
C THR A 52 18.45 7.76 -7.94
N ASN A 53 19.04 8.18 -6.82
CA ASN A 53 19.53 7.26 -5.80
C ASN A 53 18.36 6.51 -5.14
N GLU A 54 18.17 5.24 -5.52
CA GLU A 54 17.06 4.40 -5.07
C GLU A 54 16.92 4.39 -3.54
N GLN A 55 18.04 4.18 -2.83
CA GLN A 55 18.08 4.18 -1.37
C GLN A 55 17.66 5.51 -0.77
N ALA A 56 18.06 6.63 -1.37
CA ALA A 56 17.67 7.96 -0.89
C ALA A 56 16.19 8.23 -1.13
N VAL A 57 15.63 7.85 -2.28
CA VAL A 57 14.20 8.00 -2.60
C VAL A 57 13.38 7.14 -1.64
N PHE A 58 13.72 5.86 -1.48
CA PHE A 58 13.04 4.94 -0.59
C PHE A 58 13.07 5.44 0.87
N GLY A 59 14.25 5.85 1.35
CA GLY A 59 14.43 6.39 2.69
C GLY A 59 13.65 7.69 2.93
N ALA A 60 13.59 8.58 1.93
CA ALA A 60 12.75 9.79 2.00
C ALA A 60 11.26 9.44 2.10
N GLY A 61 10.80 8.47 1.29
CA GLY A 61 9.42 7.99 1.35
C GLY A 61 9.05 7.40 2.71
N ALA A 62 9.94 6.59 3.29
CA ALA A 62 9.76 6.03 4.62
C ALA A 62 9.71 7.11 5.71
N ALA A 63 10.63 8.08 5.68
CA ALA A 63 10.62 9.19 6.63
C ALA A 63 9.33 10.03 6.52
N ALA A 64 8.89 10.35 5.30
CA ALA A 64 7.64 11.07 5.04
C ALA A 64 6.41 10.29 5.54
N TYR A 65 6.39 8.97 5.38
CA TYR A 65 5.30 8.12 5.91
C TYR A 65 5.15 8.27 7.43
N TYR A 66 6.25 8.21 8.19
CA TYR A 66 6.22 8.38 9.65
C TYR A 66 5.86 9.81 10.07
N LEU A 67 6.16 10.81 9.24
CA LEU A 67 5.70 12.18 9.40
C LEU A 67 4.21 12.38 9.01
N LYS A 68 3.55 11.32 8.52
CA LYS A 68 2.16 11.34 8.01
C LYS A 68 1.98 12.19 6.76
N GLU A 69 3.07 12.46 6.04
CA GLU A 69 3.10 13.16 4.75
C GLU A 69 2.82 12.14 3.63
N TYR A 70 1.62 11.56 3.64
CA TYR A 70 1.30 10.38 2.83
C TYR A 70 1.38 10.62 1.31
N ASP A 71 1.09 11.84 0.84
CA ASP A 71 1.22 12.15 -0.58
C ASP A 71 2.69 12.13 -1.04
N GLN A 72 3.61 12.69 -0.23
CA GLN A 72 5.04 12.67 -0.52
C GLN A 72 5.62 11.27 -0.40
N ALA A 73 5.20 10.52 0.63
CA ALA A 73 5.57 9.11 0.78
C ALA A 73 5.13 8.26 -0.42
N ALA A 74 3.88 8.45 -0.88
CA ALA A 74 3.35 7.71 -2.02
C ALA A 74 4.12 8.01 -3.31
N GLN A 75 4.48 9.27 -3.57
CA GLN A 75 5.29 9.64 -4.74
C GLN A 75 6.66 8.99 -4.71
N ALA A 76 7.35 9.03 -3.57
CA ALA A 76 8.67 8.43 -3.42
C ALA A 76 8.62 6.89 -3.57
N PHE A 77 7.66 6.22 -2.93
CA PHE A 77 7.52 4.78 -3.07
C PHE A 77 7.09 4.36 -4.47
N ASP A 78 6.19 5.08 -5.14
CA ASP A 78 5.80 4.80 -6.52
C ASP A 78 6.99 4.90 -7.49
N GLN A 79 7.85 5.91 -7.30
CA GLN A 79 9.09 6.05 -8.07
C GLN A 79 10.02 4.84 -7.92
N VAL A 80 10.18 4.31 -6.70
CA VAL A 80 11.04 3.12 -6.46
C VAL A 80 10.34 1.84 -6.94
N ALA A 81 9.05 1.71 -6.70
CA ALA A 81 8.23 0.56 -7.05
C ALA A 81 8.18 0.31 -8.57
N THR A 82 8.11 1.39 -9.36
CA THR A 82 8.11 1.35 -10.82
C THR A 82 9.51 1.26 -11.43
N SER A 83 10.56 1.36 -10.61
CA SER A 83 11.93 1.13 -11.05
C SER A 83 12.25 -0.37 -11.11
N SER A 84 13.21 -0.78 -11.96
CA SER A 84 13.74 -2.16 -11.96
C SER A 84 14.81 -2.39 -10.89
N GLY A 85 14.75 -1.63 -9.79
CA GLY A 85 15.70 -1.66 -8.69
C GLY A 85 15.43 -2.78 -7.68
N ASN A 86 16.35 -2.93 -6.72
CA ASN A 86 16.29 -4.01 -5.74
C ASN A 86 15.19 -3.81 -4.69
N GLN A 87 14.74 -2.58 -4.48
CA GLN A 87 13.74 -2.20 -3.48
C GLN A 87 12.33 -2.11 -4.07
N SER A 88 12.13 -2.46 -5.35
CA SER A 88 10.83 -2.35 -6.03
C SER A 88 9.71 -3.10 -5.28
N GLN A 89 9.96 -4.32 -4.81
CA GLN A 89 8.97 -5.11 -4.08
C GLN A 89 8.58 -4.47 -2.73
N ASP A 90 9.56 -4.03 -1.96
CA ASP A 90 9.34 -3.37 -0.67
C ASP A 90 8.65 -2.02 -0.87
N ALA A 91 8.95 -1.33 -1.96
CA ALA A 91 8.31 -0.07 -2.31
C ALA A 91 6.84 -0.26 -2.67
N TRP A 92 6.47 -1.33 -3.40
CA TRP A 92 5.05 -1.67 -3.61
C TRP A 92 4.32 -1.95 -2.29
N PHE A 93 4.96 -2.67 -1.36
CA PHE A 93 4.39 -2.93 -0.04
C PHE A 93 4.17 -1.63 0.75
N ASN A 94 5.18 -0.76 0.81
CA ASN A 94 5.10 0.51 1.54
C ASN A 94 4.18 1.53 0.89
N LEU A 95 4.03 1.49 -0.44
CA LEU A 95 3.02 2.25 -1.16
C LEU A 95 1.61 1.80 -0.75
N GLY A 96 1.39 0.49 -0.58
CA GLY A 96 0.16 -0.07 -0.04
C GLY A 96 -0.15 0.42 1.37
N ASN A 97 0.83 0.39 2.27
CA ASN A 97 0.71 0.91 3.63
C ASN A 97 0.35 2.40 3.62
N THR A 98 1.03 3.17 2.78
CA THR A 98 0.83 4.62 2.63
C THR A 98 -0.60 4.93 2.17
N TYR A 99 -1.06 4.28 1.10
CA TYR A 99 -2.43 4.48 0.62
C TYR A 99 -3.49 4.05 1.63
N TYR A 100 -3.25 2.96 2.36
CA TYR A 100 -4.17 2.52 3.41
C TYR A 100 -4.29 3.56 4.52
N ARG A 101 -3.17 4.12 5.00
CA ARG A 101 -3.16 5.20 6.01
C ARG A 101 -3.78 6.49 5.49
N ALA A 102 -3.63 6.78 4.20
CA ALA A 102 -4.30 7.90 3.53
C ALA A 102 -5.81 7.66 3.27
N GLY A 103 -6.34 6.48 3.62
CA GLY A 103 -7.75 6.12 3.38
C GLY A 103 -8.07 5.73 1.93
N GLN A 104 -7.07 5.64 1.06
CA GLN A 104 -7.19 5.29 -0.38
C GLN A 104 -7.13 3.76 -0.56
N LYS A 105 -8.14 3.05 -0.06
CA LYS A 105 -8.13 1.59 0.07
C LYS A 105 -7.98 0.84 -1.26
N GLU A 106 -8.61 1.34 -2.32
CA GLU A 106 -8.55 0.73 -3.65
C GLU A 106 -7.12 0.74 -4.19
N LYS A 107 -6.39 1.86 -4.00
CA LYS A 107 -4.98 1.95 -4.38
C LYS A 107 -4.07 1.10 -3.48
N ALA A 108 -4.39 1.02 -2.19
CA ALA A 108 -3.67 0.15 -1.27
C ALA A 108 -3.74 -1.32 -1.69
N ILE A 109 -4.95 -1.78 -2.07
CA ILE A 109 -5.18 -3.13 -2.60
C ILE A 109 -4.30 -3.40 -3.82
N GLU A 110 -4.25 -2.48 -4.78
CA GLU A 110 -3.44 -2.66 -5.98
C GLU A 110 -1.94 -2.72 -5.66
N ALA A 111 -1.44 -1.82 -4.83
CA ALA A 111 -0.04 -1.81 -4.44
C ALA A 111 0.37 -3.11 -3.69
N TYR A 112 -0.45 -3.63 -2.78
CA TYR A 112 -0.18 -4.92 -2.15
C TYR A 112 -0.21 -6.08 -3.13
N LYS A 113 -1.09 -6.07 -4.14
CA LYS A 113 -1.11 -7.09 -5.19
C LYS A 113 0.19 -7.10 -5.97
N GLN A 114 0.72 -5.92 -6.33
CA GLN A 114 2.02 -5.82 -7.00
C GLN A 114 3.16 -6.35 -6.12
N ALA A 115 3.17 -6.05 -4.82
CA ALA A 115 4.14 -6.61 -3.88
C ALA A 115 4.07 -8.15 -3.82
N ILE A 116 2.87 -8.73 -3.79
CA ILE A 116 2.65 -10.19 -3.77
C ILE A 116 3.02 -10.84 -5.11
N LEU A 117 2.79 -10.16 -6.23
CA LEU A 117 3.21 -10.65 -7.55
C LEU A 117 4.73 -10.74 -7.64
N ALA A 118 5.45 -9.77 -7.07
CA ALA A 118 6.91 -9.76 -7.02
C ALA A 118 7.45 -10.80 -6.02
N ASN A 119 6.81 -10.95 -4.86
CA ASN A 119 7.14 -11.96 -3.86
C ASN A 119 5.87 -12.64 -3.32
N PRO A 120 5.49 -13.81 -3.90
CA PRO A 120 4.30 -14.54 -3.46
C PRO A 120 4.36 -15.05 -2.02
N GLN A 121 5.53 -14.99 -1.37
CA GLN A 121 5.72 -15.40 0.02
C GLN A 121 5.70 -14.24 1.02
N ASP A 122 5.43 -13.01 0.57
CA ASP A 122 5.35 -11.88 1.48
C ASP A 122 4.07 -11.93 2.33
N LYS A 123 4.19 -12.60 3.48
CA LYS A 123 3.09 -12.79 4.45
C LYS A 123 2.52 -11.47 4.96
N GLU A 124 3.33 -10.43 5.06
CA GLU A 124 2.88 -9.12 5.52
C GLU A 124 2.03 -8.45 4.45
N ALA A 125 2.45 -8.48 3.19
CA ALA A 125 1.66 -7.95 2.07
C ALA A 125 0.32 -8.69 1.93
N ILE A 126 0.32 -10.03 2.07
CA ILE A 126 -0.90 -10.86 2.04
C ILE A 126 -1.83 -10.50 3.19
N HIS A 127 -1.29 -10.40 4.41
CA HIS A 127 -2.06 -10.05 5.59
C HIS A 127 -2.69 -8.66 5.46
N ASN A 128 -1.91 -7.66 5.05
CA ASN A 128 -2.41 -6.30 4.89
C ASN A 128 -3.47 -6.21 3.79
N LEU A 129 -3.28 -6.88 2.65
CA LEU A 129 -4.31 -7.00 1.62
C LEU A 129 -5.61 -7.59 2.19
N GLN A 130 -5.52 -8.66 2.97
CA GLN A 130 -6.69 -9.28 3.61
C GLN A 130 -7.42 -8.29 4.53
N LEU A 131 -6.68 -7.53 5.35
CA LEU A 131 -7.25 -6.51 6.23
C LEU A 131 -8.02 -5.44 5.45
N VAL A 132 -7.43 -4.90 4.39
CA VAL A 132 -8.10 -3.85 3.57
C VAL A 132 -9.37 -4.40 2.91
N LEU A 133 -9.35 -5.63 2.41
CA LEU A 133 -10.51 -6.27 1.80
C LEU A 133 -11.65 -6.55 2.80
N GLN A 134 -11.32 -6.91 4.05
CA GLN A 134 -12.32 -7.10 5.11
C GLN A 134 -12.99 -5.77 5.48
N ASP A 135 -12.19 -4.73 5.61
CA ASP A 135 -12.66 -3.38 5.94
C ASP A 135 -13.56 -2.80 4.83
N GLN A 136 -13.26 -3.06 3.55
CA GLN A 136 -14.18 -2.72 2.45
C GLN A 136 -15.52 -3.50 2.53
N GLN A 137 -15.48 -4.79 2.85
CA GLN A 137 -16.70 -5.61 2.94
C GLN A 137 -17.62 -5.20 4.10
N GLY A 138 -17.05 -4.80 5.24
CA GLY A 138 -17.81 -4.28 6.38
C GLY A 138 -18.62 -3.04 6.01
N LYS A 139 -18.01 -2.11 5.26
CA LYS A 139 -18.70 -0.90 4.77
C LYS A 139 -19.80 -1.22 3.77
N ASN A 140 -19.56 -2.14 2.84
CA ASN A 140 -20.57 -2.51 1.83
C ASN A 140 -21.80 -3.18 2.45
N LYS A 141 -21.62 -4.04 3.47
CA LYS A 141 -22.74 -4.65 4.20
C LYS A 141 -23.58 -3.62 4.95
N ASN A 142 -22.93 -2.66 5.60
CA ASN A 142 -23.63 -1.59 6.31
C ASN A 142 -24.42 -0.69 5.33
N ASN A 143 -23.85 -0.39 4.16
CA ASN A 143 -24.55 0.39 3.13
C ASN A 143 -25.77 -0.35 2.55
N GLN A 144 -25.68 -1.67 2.32
CA GLN A 144 -26.81 -2.48 1.85
C GLN A 144 -27.92 -2.59 2.90
N ASN A 145 -27.58 -2.72 4.18
CA ASN A 145 -28.57 -2.78 5.25
C ASN A 145 -29.34 -1.46 5.40
N ASN A 146 -28.68 -0.31 5.22
CA ASN A 146 -29.36 1.00 5.21
C ASN A 146 -30.29 1.16 4.00
N GLN A 147 -29.87 0.74 2.81
CA GLN A 147 -30.72 0.82 1.61
C GLN A 147 -31.98 -0.05 1.70
N ASN A 148 -31.90 -1.21 2.35
CA ASN A 148 -33.05 -2.08 2.56
C ASN A 148 -34.03 -1.52 3.61
N GLN A 149 -33.55 -0.80 4.62
CA GLN A 149 -34.41 -0.13 5.61
C GLN A 149 -35.18 1.07 5.04
N ASP A 150 -34.58 1.80 4.10
CA ASP A 150 -35.25 2.89 3.39
C ASP A 150 -36.35 2.37 2.44
N GLN A 151 -36.17 1.18 1.85
CA GLN A 151 -37.19 0.54 1.00
C GLN A 151 -38.36 -0.07 1.80
N ASP A 152 -38.09 -0.66 2.97
CA ASP A 152 -39.16 -1.17 3.85
C ASP A 152 -40.04 -0.03 4.41
N SER A 153 -39.47 1.16 4.58
CA SER A 153 -40.22 2.36 4.98
C SER A 153 -41.10 2.94 3.86
N GLN A 154 -40.81 2.64 2.59
CA GLN A 154 -41.62 3.05 1.44
C GLN A 154 -42.67 2.01 1.03
N ASN A 155 -42.49 0.73 1.38
CA ASN A 155 -43.45 -0.33 1.09
C ASN A 155 -44.56 -0.49 2.16
N GLN A 156 -44.44 0.15 3.33
CA GLN A 156 -45.50 0.11 4.36
C GLN A 156 -46.71 1.01 4.05
N ASP A 157 -46.60 1.97 3.13
CA ASP A 157 -47.74 2.83 2.72
C ASP A 157 -48.55 2.28 1.54
N SER A 158 -48.23 1.07 1.02
CA SER A 158 -48.92 0.48 -0.13
C SER A 158 -49.60 -0.87 0.14
N GLN A 159 -49.56 -1.39 1.36
CA GLN A 159 -50.19 -2.67 1.72
C GLN A 159 -51.50 -2.47 2.50
N ASP A 160 -52.47 -1.84 1.85
CA ASP A 160 -53.86 -1.91 2.28
C ASP A 160 -54.75 -2.02 1.04
N ASN A 161 -54.71 -3.19 0.38
CA ASN A 161 -55.71 -3.74 -0.55
C ASN A 161 -55.14 -4.95 -1.31
N ASN A 162 -55.32 -6.17 -0.80
CA ASN A 162 -55.88 -7.28 -1.61
C ASN A 162 -56.08 -8.56 -0.78
N ASP A 163 -57.33 -8.80 -0.38
CA ASP A 163 -57.83 -10.14 -0.13
C ASP A 163 -58.06 -10.83 -1.48
N SER A 164 -57.26 -11.85 -1.83
CA SER A 164 -57.75 -12.93 -2.70
C SER A 164 -56.86 -14.19 -2.69
N LYS A 165 -57.58 -15.31 -2.51
CA LYS A 165 -57.18 -16.71 -2.52
C LYS A 165 -56.35 -17.11 -3.75
N GLY A 166 -55.38 -18.03 -3.57
CA GLY A 166 -54.79 -18.73 -4.72
C GLY A 166 -53.63 -19.68 -4.40
N GLN A 167 -53.96 -20.97 -4.30
CA GLN A 167 -53.20 -22.21 -4.51
C GLN A 167 -51.69 -22.16 -4.88
N ALA A 168 -50.94 -23.03 -4.20
CA ALA A 168 -49.60 -23.49 -4.59
C ALA A 168 -49.61 -24.33 -5.88
N PRO A 169 -48.47 -24.36 -6.61
CA PRO A 169 -48.02 -25.64 -7.16
C PRO A 169 -46.50 -25.92 -7.01
N GLN A 170 -46.24 -27.12 -6.48
CA GLN A 170 -45.36 -28.19 -6.98
C GLN A 170 -44.00 -27.86 -7.64
N GLN A 171 -42.96 -28.48 -7.07
CA GLN A 171 -41.61 -28.64 -7.62
C GLN A 171 -41.55 -29.75 -8.68
N GLN A 172 -40.71 -29.56 -9.71
CA GLN A 172 -40.09 -30.63 -10.51
C GLN A 172 -38.85 -30.09 -11.29
N PRO A 173 -37.96 -30.93 -11.85
CA PRO A 173 -36.60 -31.13 -11.35
C PRO A 173 -35.47 -30.41 -12.13
N GLN A 174 -34.29 -30.43 -11.50
CA GLN A 174 -32.97 -29.90 -11.90
C GLN A 174 -32.60 -30.12 -13.38
N GLN A 175 -32.11 -29.05 -14.02
CA GLN A 175 -31.21 -29.11 -15.18
C GLN A 175 -29.91 -28.39 -14.79
N GLN A 176 -28.77 -29.07 -14.96
CA GLN A 176 -27.45 -28.43 -14.86
C GLN A 176 -27.24 -27.49 -16.05
N PRO A 177 -26.85 -26.22 -15.84
CA PRO A 177 -26.41 -25.39 -16.95
C PRO A 177 -25.02 -25.81 -17.43
N GLN A 178 -24.92 -25.94 -18.75
CA GLN A 178 -23.71 -26.13 -19.52
C GLN A 178 -22.69 -25.02 -19.22
N GLN A 179 -21.39 -25.36 -19.24
CA GLN A 179 -20.30 -24.39 -19.05
C GLN A 179 -20.31 -23.37 -20.20
N GLU A 180 -20.64 -22.12 -19.90
CA GLU A 180 -20.43 -20.99 -20.82
C GLU A 180 -18.93 -20.69 -20.99
N PRO A 181 -18.50 -20.21 -22.18
CA PRO A 181 -17.12 -19.76 -22.40
C PRO A 181 -16.79 -18.59 -21.46
N GLN A 182 -15.66 -18.67 -20.75
CA GLN A 182 -15.26 -17.61 -19.83
C GLN A 182 -15.06 -16.26 -20.56
N PRO A 183 -15.65 -15.16 -20.07
CA PRO A 183 -15.35 -13.82 -20.56
C PRO A 183 -13.89 -13.46 -20.24
N GLN A 184 -13.18 -12.86 -21.20
CA GLN A 184 -11.88 -12.23 -20.93
C GLN A 184 -12.08 -11.05 -19.96
N PRO A 185 -11.25 -10.89 -18.91
CA PRO A 185 -11.46 -9.82 -17.95
C PRO A 185 -11.05 -8.46 -18.54
N ASP A 186 -11.99 -7.53 -18.45
CA ASP A 186 -11.78 -6.09 -18.59
C ASP A 186 -10.80 -5.60 -17.50
N GLN A 187 -9.86 -4.73 -17.86
CA GLN A 187 -8.64 -4.40 -17.09
C GLN A 187 -8.86 -3.50 -15.85
N GLY A 188 -10.09 -3.37 -15.33
CA GLY A 188 -10.42 -2.39 -14.29
C GLY A 188 -10.61 -2.93 -12.87
N GLU A 189 -10.93 -4.21 -12.71
CA GLU A 189 -11.30 -4.78 -11.41
C GLU A 189 -10.70 -6.17 -11.26
N MET A 190 -9.61 -6.29 -10.51
CA MET A 190 -9.20 -7.61 -10.04
C MET A 190 -10.19 -8.03 -8.94
N ASP A 191 -11.22 -8.75 -9.38
CA ASP A 191 -12.32 -9.38 -8.63
C ASP A 191 -11.83 -9.94 -7.28
N LYS A 192 -12.69 -9.86 -6.27
CA LYS A 192 -12.52 -10.53 -4.96
C LYS A 192 -12.05 -11.98 -5.13
N GLN A 193 -12.53 -12.68 -6.15
CA GLN A 193 -12.09 -14.03 -6.49
C GLN A 193 -10.63 -14.10 -6.95
N ALA A 194 -10.16 -13.14 -7.75
CA ALA A 194 -8.77 -13.06 -8.19
C ALA A 194 -7.82 -12.73 -7.03
N ALA A 195 -8.23 -11.85 -6.11
CA ALA A 195 -7.47 -11.60 -4.89
C ALA A 195 -7.44 -12.83 -3.97
N GLN A 196 -8.56 -13.53 -3.80
CA GLN A 196 -8.61 -14.79 -3.07
C GLN A 196 -7.75 -15.88 -3.73
N ARG A 197 -7.73 -15.92 -5.06
CA ARG A 197 -6.89 -16.84 -5.83
C ARG A 197 -5.41 -16.52 -5.64
N LEU A 198 -5.00 -15.25 -5.67
CA LEU A 198 -3.63 -14.84 -5.34
C LEU A 198 -3.23 -15.23 -3.92
N MET A 199 -4.13 -15.00 -2.94
CA MET A 199 -3.89 -15.42 -1.56
C MET A 199 -3.81 -16.96 -1.42
N GLN A 200 -4.62 -17.70 -2.16
CA GLN A 200 -4.59 -19.16 -2.17
C GLN A 200 -3.28 -19.67 -2.79
N LEU A 201 -2.84 -19.09 -3.91
CA LEU A 201 -1.56 -19.39 -4.54
C LEU A 201 -0.38 -19.13 -3.60
N ALA A 202 -0.42 -18.01 -2.87
CA ALA A 202 0.60 -17.71 -1.86
C ALA A 202 0.60 -18.73 -0.72
N ARG A 203 -0.58 -19.06 -0.18
CA ARG A 203 -0.76 -20.06 0.89
C ARG A 203 -0.31 -21.45 0.48
N ASP A 204 -0.64 -21.87 -0.73
CA ASP A 204 -0.28 -23.19 -1.25
C ASP A 204 1.22 -23.34 -1.44
N ASN A 205 1.94 -22.23 -1.61
CA ASN A 205 3.39 -22.23 -1.77
C ASN A 205 4.17 -22.15 -0.44
N GLU A 206 3.54 -21.91 0.72
CA GLU A 206 4.24 -21.97 2.02
C GLU A 206 3.31 -22.14 3.25
N TYR A 207 3.49 -23.25 3.98
CA TYR A 207 3.00 -23.39 5.36
C TYR A 207 3.95 -24.22 6.23
N LYS A 208 4.52 -23.61 7.28
CA LYS A 208 4.68 -24.24 8.61
C LYS A 208 4.93 -23.22 9.74
N HIS A 209 4.10 -23.35 10.78
CA HIS A 209 4.23 -22.94 12.20
C HIS A 209 3.70 -21.55 12.64
N PRO A 210 3.37 -21.36 13.95
CA PRO A 210 2.03 -21.50 14.51
C PRO A 210 1.47 -20.16 15.05
N THR A 211 0.17 -20.18 15.30
CA THR A 211 -0.72 -19.09 15.72
C THR A 211 -0.23 -18.18 16.87
N GLN A 212 -0.47 -16.87 16.72
CA GLN A 212 -1.17 -16.10 17.75
C GLN A 212 -2.33 -15.29 17.10
N PRO A 213 -3.55 -15.38 17.65
CA PRO A 213 -4.70 -14.64 17.14
C PRO A 213 -4.82 -13.26 17.83
N GLY A 214 -5.01 -12.19 17.03
CA GLY A 214 -5.77 -11.02 17.47
C GLY A 214 -5.03 -9.72 17.78
N THR A 215 -3.84 -9.45 17.24
CA THR A 215 -3.26 -8.09 17.29
C THR A 215 -3.57 -7.32 15.99
N PRO A 216 -4.19 -6.12 16.06
CA PRO A 216 -4.18 -5.17 14.94
C PRO A 216 -2.73 -4.92 14.49
N PRO A 217 -2.47 -4.57 13.23
CA PRO A 217 -1.11 -4.27 12.79
C PRO A 217 -0.53 -3.18 13.71
N GLU A 218 0.49 -3.56 14.48
CA GLU A 218 1.19 -2.66 15.40
C GLU A 218 1.64 -1.40 14.64
N ASP A 219 1.62 -0.27 15.34
CA ASP A 219 1.93 1.09 14.85
C ASP A 219 3.35 1.24 14.24
N ASN A 220 4.15 0.17 14.23
CA ASN A 220 5.58 0.18 13.90
C ASN A 220 5.98 -0.74 12.72
N THR A 221 5.07 -1.39 11.98
CA THR A 221 5.48 -2.37 10.94
C THR A 221 5.73 -1.76 9.55
N VAL A 222 6.47 -0.66 9.46
CA VAL A 222 7.09 -0.24 8.19
C VAL A 222 8.58 -0.48 8.30
N GLU A 223 9.01 -1.74 8.19
CA GLU A 223 10.42 -2.06 7.87
C GLU A 223 10.53 -3.39 7.11
N LYS A 224 11.01 -3.30 5.86
CA LYS A 224 12.06 -4.19 5.35
C LYS A 224 13.13 -3.27 4.79
N ASP A 225 14.31 -3.33 5.42
CA ASP A 225 15.29 -2.25 5.59
C ASP A 225 15.68 -1.43 4.34
N TRP A 226 16.02 -0.15 4.57
CA TRP A 226 16.62 0.78 3.60
C TRP A 226 18.16 0.77 3.66
#